data_AF-A0A660T4J6-F1
#
_entry.id   AF-A0A660T4J6-F1
#
_cell.length_a   1.000
_cell.length_b   1.000
_cell.length_c   1.000
_cell.angle_alpha   90.00
_cell.angle_beta   90.00
_cell.angle_gamma   90.00
#
_symmetry.space_group_name_H-M   'P 1'
#
loop_
_entity.id
_entity.type
_entity.pdbx_description
1 polymer ?
#
loop_
_entity_poly.entity_id
_entity_poly.type
_entity_poly.pdbx_seq_one_letter_code
_entity_poly.pdbx_strand_id
1 'polypeptide(L)'
;MKKNIVIFLLLTATLLFAVTEPARKALVVGNSAYQAGSLTNPENDAESIAEVLKSAGFEVILTTNRNLRQMEGDLRSFRQSINKGDVALFFYAGHGVQVDGKNYLLPVDNKGIADNSELKRRAIDAQDYVNAMADSGAS
;
A
#
# COMPACT_ATOMS: atom_id res chain seq x y z
N MET A 1 52.02 54.83 -4.38
CA MET A 1 51.12 54.08 -3.47
C MET A 1 50.00 53.47 -4.29
N LYS A 2 50.02 52.16 -4.52
CA LYS A 2 48.98 51.42 -5.26
C LYS A 2 48.01 50.80 -4.23
N LYS A 3 46.72 51.14 -4.31
CA LYS A 3 45.67 50.54 -3.46
C LYS A 3 45.22 49.24 -4.11
N ASN A 4 45.51 48.10 -3.48
CA ASN A 4 45.05 46.79 -3.94
C ASN A 4 43.60 46.58 -3.46
N ILE A 5 42.66 46.63 -4.39
CA ILE A 5 41.27 46.24 -4.18
C ILE A 5 41.23 44.71 -4.19
N VAL A 6 40.96 44.11 -3.03
CA VAL A 6 40.65 42.67 -2.93
C VAL A 6 39.16 42.51 -3.19
N ILE A 7 38.81 42.04 -4.39
CA ILE A 7 37.44 41.63 -4.72
C ILE A 7 37.21 40.27 -4.05
N PHE A 8 36.42 40.25 -2.99
CA PHE A 8 35.93 39.03 -2.36
C PHE A 8 34.76 38.52 -3.21
N LEU A 9 35.03 37.60 -4.13
CA LEU A 9 33.99 36.91 -4.89
C LEU A 9 33.34 35.86 -3.97
N LEU A 10 32.24 36.23 -3.28
CA LEU A 10 31.40 35.27 -2.57
C LEU A 10 30.73 34.36 -3.61
N LEU A 11 31.32 33.19 -3.85
CA LEU A 11 30.70 32.11 -4.59
C LEU A 11 29.67 31.43 -3.67
N THR A 12 28.46 31.96 -3.60
CA THR A 12 27.36 31.29 -2.90
C THR A 12 26.96 30.05 -3.70
N ALA A 13 27.53 28.91 -3.36
CA ALA A 13 27.06 27.62 -3.84
C ALA A 13 25.66 27.36 -3.25
N THR A 14 24.62 27.71 -4.00
CA THR A 14 23.25 27.27 -3.67
C THR A 14 23.20 25.76 -3.81
N LEU A 15 23.18 25.03 -2.69
CA LEU A 15 22.78 23.63 -2.67
C LEU A 15 21.31 23.58 -3.13
N LEU A 16 21.11 23.13 -4.38
CA LEU A 16 19.80 22.68 -4.85
C LEU A 16 19.48 21.40 -4.10
N PHE A 17 18.83 21.52 -2.94
CA PHE A 17 18.10 20.39 -2.37
C PHE A 17 16.91 20.13 -3.30
N ALA A 18 16.96 19.04 -4.06
CA ALA A 18 15.78 18.54 -4.72
C ALA A 18 14.78 18.17 -3.63
N VAL A 19 13.74 18.99 -3.46
CA VAL A 19 12.57 18.56 -2.71
C VAL A 19 11.90 17.50 -3.57
N THR A 20 12.14 16.23 -3.24
CA THR A 20 11.37 15.14 -3.82
C THR A 20 9.96 15.27 -3.26
N GLU A 21 9.02 15.64 -4.11
CA GLU A 21 7.60 15.61 -3.77
C GLU A 21 7.24 14.20 -3.26
N PRO A 22 6.45 14.06 -2.19
CA PRO A 22 6.13 12.75 -1.66
C PRO A 22 5.47 11.87 -2.71
N ALA A 23 5.91 10.62 -2.80
CA ALA A 23 5.32 9.69 -3.75
C ALA A 23 3.91 9.29 -3.28
N ARG A 24 3.07 8.89 -4.23
CA ARG A 24 1.74 8.37 -3.94
C ARG A 24 1.77 6.88 -4.23
N LYS A 25 1.64 6.03 -3.21
CA LYS A 25 1.71 4.57 -3.33
C LYS A 25 0.35 3.95 -3.08
N ALA A 26 -0.05 2.98 -3.88
CA ALA A 26 -1.28 2.24 -3.62
C ALA A 26 -1.08 0.73 -3.74
N LEU A 27 -1.69 -0.02 -2.83
CA LEU A 27 -1.89 -1.46 -2.96
C LEU A 27 -3.38 -1.72 -3.21
N VAL A 28 -3.69 -2.39 -4.31
CA VAL A 28 -5.05 -2.68 -4.75
C VAL A 28 -5.19 -4.19 -4.91
N VAL A 29 -6.10 -4.81 -4.16
CA VAL A 29 -6.27 -6.27 -4.11
C VAL A 29 -7.68 -6.65 -4.53
N GLY A 30 -7.82 -7.54 -5.51
CA GLY A 30 -9.09 -8.11 -5.96
C GLY A 30 -9.13 -9.63 -5.82
N ASN A 31 -9.84 -10.15 -4.83
CA ASN A 31 -10.01 -11.59 -4.63
C ASN A 31 -11.42 -12.03 -5.08
N SER A 32 -11.47 -12.86 -6.13
CA SER A 32 -12.69 -13.42 -6.70
C SER A 32 -12.76 -14.94 -6.58
N ALA A 33 -11.65 -15.63 -6.87
CA ALA A 33 -11.58 -17.08 -7.11
C ALA A 33 -11.59 -17.95 -5.85
N TYR A 34 -12.51 -17.71 -4.92
CA TYR A 34 -12.64 -18.50 -3.70
C TYR A 34 -13.10 -19.93 -3.98
N GLN A 35 -12.52 -20.90 -3.27
CA GLN A 35 -12.85 -22.33 -3.42
C GLN A 35 -14.31 -22.65 -3.08
N ALA A 36 -14.94 -21.87 -2.18
CA ALA A 36 -16.32 -22.04 -1.76
C ALA A 36 -17.35 -21.38 -2.69
N GLY A 37 -16.90 -20.69 -3.75
CA GLY A 37 -17.74 -19.97 -4.71
C GLY A 37 -17.09 -18.67 -5.15
N SER A 38 -16.94 -18.47 -6.45
CA SER A 38 -16.28 -17.27 -6.99
C SER A 38 -17.19 -16.04 -6.88
N LEU A 39 -16.60 -14.89 -6.56
CA LEU A 39 -17.24 -13.59 -6.76
C LEU A 39 -17.00 -13.12 -8.20
N THR A 40 -17.96 -12.40 -8.78
CA THR A 40 -17.89 -11.99 -10.20
C THR A 40 -17.10 -10.71 -10.42
N ASN A 41 -17.11 -9.79 -9.45
CA ASN A 41 -16.67 -8.40 -9.66
C ASN A 41 -15.34 -7.99 -9.02
N PRO A 42 -14.80 -8.61 -7.94
CA PRO A 42 -13.64 -8.05 -7.24
C PRO A 42 -12.40 -7.78 -8.10
N GLU A 43 -12.14 -8.63 -9.11
CA GLU A 43 -11.06 -8.37 -10.07
C GLU A 43 -11.32 -7.13 -10.92
N ASN A 44 -12.52 -7.02 -11.50
CA ASN A 44 -12.92 -5.86 -12.30
C ASN A 44 -12.92 -4.56 -11.47
N ASP A 45 -13.39 -4.64 -10.22
CA ASP A 45 -13.42 -3.50 -9.29
C ASP A 45 -11.99 -3.05 -8.96
N ALA A 46 -11.09 -4.00 -8.68
CA ALA A 46 -9.68 -3.73 -8.41
C ALA A 46 -8.97 -3.12 -9.63
N GLU A 47 -9.22 -3.64 -10.84
CA GLU A 47 -8.69 -3.07 -12.09
C GLU A 47 -9.17 -1.63 -12.29
N SER A 48 -10.48 -1.38 -12.16
CA SER A 48 -11.08 -0.06 -12.32
C SER A 48 -10.50 0.97 -11.33
N ILE A 49 -10.37 0.57 -10.06
CA ILE A 49 -9.77 1.43 -9.03
C ILE A 49 -8.29 1.66 -9.29
N ALA A 50 -7.54 0.64 -9.72
CA ALA A 50 -6.14 0.80 -10.08
C ALA A 50 -5.94 1.79 -11.23
N GLU A 51 -6.81 1.79 -12.24
CA GLU A 51 -6.78 2.77 -13.33
C GLU A 51 -7.01 4.19 -12.83
N VAL A 52 -8.05 4.40 -12.03
CA VAL A 52 -8.37 5.73 -11.45
C VAL A 52 -7.19 6.24 -10.60
N LEU A 53 -6.60 5.38 -9.77
CA LEU A 53 -5.48 5.75 -8.92
C LEU A 53 -4.22 6.08 -9.74
N LYS A 54 -3.92 5.30 -10.78
CA LYS A 54 -2.82 5.60 -11.73
C LYS A 54 -3.03 6.97 -12.38
N SER A 55 -4.24 7.27 -12.85
CA SER A 55 -4.57 8.58 -13.42
C SER A 55 -4.45 9.72 -12.39
N ALA A 56 -4.63 9.42 -11.10
CA ALA A 56 -4.43 10.35 -9.99
C ALA A 56 -2.96 10.44 -9.52
N GLY A 57 -2.01 9.81 -10.24
CA GLY A 57 -0.58 9.89 -9.96
C GLY A 57 -0.07 8.91 -8.90
N PHE A 58 -0.86 7.88 -8.53
CA PHE A 58 -0.37 6.80 -7.69
C PHE A 58 0.48 5.80 -8.47
N GLU A 59 1.58 5.37 -7.86
CA GLU A 59 2.25 4.13 -8.18
C GLU A 59 1.46 2.96 -7.57
N VAL A 60 0.79 2.20 -8.43
CA VAL A 60 -0.16 1.16 -8.01
C VAL A 60 0.45 -0.24 -8.13
N ILE A 61 0.44 -0.97 -7.02
CA ILE A 61 0.63 -2.42 -6.96
C ILE A 61 -0.77 -3.05 -7.04
N LEU A 62 -1.14 -3.57 -8.21
CA LEU A 62 -2.40 -4.31 -8.40
C LEU A 62 -2.15 -5.81 -8.27
N THR A 63 -2.88 -6.48 -7.39
CA THR A 63 -2.83 -7.93 -7.23
C THR A 63 -4.23 -8.54 -7.21
N THR A 64 -4.36 -9.76 -7.75
CA THR A 64 -5.62 -10.48 -7.77
C THR A 64 -5.46 -11.92 -7.27
N ASN A 65 -6.56 -12.48 -6.76
CA ASN A 65 -6.73 -13.88 -6.37
C ASN A 65 -5.58 -14.43 -5.50
N ARG A 66 -5.26 -13.72 -4.42
CA ARG A 66 -4.12 -14.01 -3.56
C ARG A 66 -4.48 -15.01 -2.46
N ASN A 67 -3.63 -16.02 -2.30
CA ASN A 67 -3.62 -16.87 -1.11
C ASN A 67 -3.02 -16.12 0.09
N LEU A 68 -3.14 -16.69 1.30
CA LEU A 68 -2.69 -16.02 2.53
C LEU A 68 -1.22 -15.59 2.46
N ARG A 69 -0.33 -16.50 2.07
CA ARG A 69 1.12 -16.24 1.98
C ARG A 69 1.43 -15.12 0.99
N GLN A 70 0.70 -15.07 -0.12
CA GLN A 70 0.86 -14.03 -1.12
C GLN A 70 0.36 -12.68 -0.59
N MET A 71 -0.79 -12.62 0.08
CA MET A 71 -1.28 -11.38 0.68
C MET A 71 -0.30 -10.83 1.74
N GLU A 72 0.27 -11.70 2.58
CA GLU A 72 1.32 -11.31 3.54
C GLU A 72 2.59 -10.80 2.82
N GLY A 73 2.94 -11.41 1.68
CA GLY A 73 4.04 -10.96 0.83
C GLY A 73 3.78 -9.58 0.24
N ASP A 74 2.60 -9.39 -0.34
CA ASP A 74 2.16 -8.13 -0.95
C ASP A 74 2.15 -7.01 0.11
N LEU A 75 1.65 -7.28 1.33
CA LEU A 75 1.70 -6.34 2.45
C LEU A 75 3.14 -5.96 2.83
N ARG A 76 4.05 -6.93 2.94
CA ARG A 76 5.47 -6.66 3.24
C ARG A 76 6.12 -5.80 2.15
N SER A 77 5.92 -6.14 0.88
CA SER A 77 6.46 -5.39 -0.25
C SER A 77 5.87 -3.98 -0.31
N PHE A 78 4.57 -3.83 -0.05
CA PHE A 78 3.94 -2.51 0.00
C PHE A 78 4.51 -1.67 1.13
N ARG A 79 4.62 -2.21 2.35
CA ARG A 79 5.25 -1.52 3.50
C ARG A 79 6.66 -1.02 3.18
N GLN A 80 7.47 -1.84 2.50
CA GLN A 80 8.85 -1.52 2.11
C GLN A 80 8.92 -0.47 0.99
N SER A 81 7.86 -0.32 0.19
CA SER A 81 7.81 0.66 -0.90
C SER A 81 7.49 2.08 -0.44
N ILE A 82 6.94 2.23 0.77
CA ILE A 82 6.49 3.50 1.34
C ILE A 82 7.67 4.18 2.05
N ASN A 83 7.95 5.42 1.68
CA ASN A 83 8.89 6.28 2.37
C ASN A 83 8.15 7.26 3.28
N LYS A 84 8.87 7.80 4.27
CA LYS A 84 8.34 8.83 5.16
C LYS A 84 7.87 10.04 4.34
N GLY A 85 6.63 10.46 4.57
CA GLY A 85 5.99 11.59 3.89
C GLY A 85 5.14 11.20 2.69
N ASP A 86 5.30 9.98 2.15
CA ASP A 86 4.49 9.49 1.04
C ASP A 86 2.99 9.47 1.39
N VAL A 87 2.14 9.54 0.37
CA VAL A 87 0.71 9.26 0.51
C VAL A 87 0.49 7.79 0.20
N ALA A 88 -0.05 7.03 1.14
CA ALA A 88 -0.32 5.60 0.95
C ALA A 88 -1.81 5.31 0.92
N LEU A 89 -2.24 4.45 0.00
CA LEU A 89 -3.62 3.99 -0.10
C LEU A 89 -3.68 2.46 -0.19
N PHE A 90 -4.64 1.87 0.50
CA PHE A 90 -4.96 0.47 0.36
C PHE A 90 -6.41 0.30 -0.08
N PHE A 91 -6.64 -0.53 -1.10
CA PHE A 91 -7.96 -0.92 -1.57
C PHE A 91 -8.06 -2.45 -1.60
N TYR A 92 -9.21 -2.96 -1.17
CA TYR A 92 -9.52 -4.39 -1.20
C TYR A 92 -10.95 -4.60 -1.69
N ALA A 93 -11.10 -5.50 -2.67
CA ALA A 93 -12.37 -6.08 -3.08
C ALA A 93 -12.30 -7.61 -2.89
N GLY A 94 -13.30 -8.19 -2.22
CA GLY A 94 -13.35 -9.61 -1.91
C GLY A 94 -14.19 -9.89 -0.66
N HIS A 95 -14.08 -11.11 -0.13
CA HIS A 95 -14.72 -11.48 1.12
C HIS A 95 -13.94 -10.97 2.34
N GLY A 96 -14.65 -10.27 3.22
CA GLY A 96 -14.19 -9.95 4.56
C GLY A 96 -15.18 -10.43 5.62
N VAL A 97 -14.69 -10.63 6.84
CA VAL A 97 -15.51 -11.00 8.00
C VAL A 97 -15.17 -10.07 9.16
N GLN A 98 -16.18 -9.62 9.90
CA GLN A 98 -15.97 -8.85 11.12
C GLN A 98 -16.18 -9.73 12.36
N VAL A 99 -15.20 -9.73 13.26
CA VAL A 99 -15.26 -10.42 14.56
C VAL A 99 -14.63 -9.53 15.62
N ASP A 100 -15.31 -9.33 16.75
CA ASP A 100 -14.84 -8.53 17.90
C ASP A 100 -14.36 -7.12 17.50
N GLY A 101 -15.06 -6.49 16.55
CA GLY A 101 -14.73 -5.15 16.04
C GLY A 101 -13.53 -5.10 15.08
N LYS A 102 -12.95 -6.24 14.71
CA LYS A 102 -11.84 -6.34 13.74
C LYS A 102 -12.35 -6.86 12.40
N ASN A 103 -11.85 -6.27 11.32
CA ASN A 103 -12.17 -6.68 9.95
C ASN A 103 -11.06 -7.59 9.44
N TYR A 104 -11.41 -8.80 9.03
CA TYR A 104 -10.50 -9.79 8.49
C TYR A 104 -10.71 -9.96 6.99
N LEU A 105 -9.65 -9.84 6.21
CA LEU A 105 -9.67 -10.02 4.76
C LEU A 105 -9.35 -11.48 4.42
N LEU A 106 -10.21 -12.11 3.63
CA LEU A 106 -10.09 -13.53 3.33
C LEU A 106 -9.26 -13.78 2.06
N PRO A 107 -8.27 -14.68 2.12
CA PRO A 107 -7.55 -15.15 0.95
C PRO A 107 -8.39 -16.16 0.16
N VAL A 108 -8.07 -16.34 -1.13
CA VAL A 108 -8.84 -17.25 -2.01
C VAL A 108 -8.72 -18.73 -1.64
N ASP A 109 -7.66 -19.11 -0.92
CA ASP A 109 -7.43 -20.47 -0.42
C ASP A 109 -8.03 -20.72 0.97
N ASN A 110 -8.94 -19.84 1.41
CA ASN A 110 -9.69 -20.07 2.63
C ASN A 110 -10.63 -21.29 2.49
N LYS A 111 -10.35 -22.35 3.26
CA LYS A 111 -11.08 -23.65 3.25
C LYS A 111 -12.07 -23.75 4.42
N GLY A 112 -12.87 -22.72 4.61
CA GLY A 112 -13.76 -22.60 5.78
C GLY A 112 -12.99 -22.21 7.04
N ILE A 113 -13.64 -21.37 7.85
CA ILE A 113 -13.14 -20.90 9.14
C ILE A 113 -14.08 -21.47 10.19
N ALA A 114 -13.59 -22.39 11.04
CA ALA A 114 -14.44 -23.03 12.03
C ALA A 114 -14.67 -22.15 13.27
N ASP A 115 -13.67 -21.37 13.66
CA ASP A 115 -13.69 -20.51 14.85
C ASP A 115 -12.79 -19.27 14.73
N ASN A 116 -12.83 -18.42 15.77
CA ASN A 116 -12.07 -17.17 15.82
C ASN A 116 -10.54 -17.39 15.87
N SER A 117 -10.07 -18.53 16.39
CA SER A 117 -8.64 -18.85 16.42
C SER A 117 -8.13 -19.23 15.03
N GLU A 118 -8.93 -19.96 14.24
CA GLU A 118 -8.62 -20.24 12.85
C GLU A 118 -8.69 -18.99 11.98
N LEU A 119 -9.70 -18.13 12.19
CA LEU A 119 -9.81 -16.86 11.48
C LEU A 119 -8.51 -16.05 11.56
N LYS A 120 -7.98 -15.89 12.78
CA LYS A 120 -6.74 -15.15 13.04
C LYS A 120 -5.50 -15.77 12.40
N ARG A 121 -5.51 -17.07 12.11
CA ARG A 121 -4.40 -17.78 11.45
C ARG A 121 -4.52 -17.82 9.93
N ARG A 122 -5.72 -17.60 9.40
CA ARG A 122 -6.06 -17.88 7.99
C ARG A 122 -6.52 -16.65 7.21
N ALA A 123 -6.59 -15.50 7.87
CA ALA A 123 -6.97 -14.22 7.29
C ALA A 123 -6.03 -13.13 7.80
N ILE A 124 -6.03 -11.99 7.12
CA ILE A 124 -5.24 -10.82 7.54
C ILE A 124 -6.17 -9.82 8.22
N ASP A 125 -5.77 -9.29 9.37
CA ASP A 125 -6.46 -8.18 10.00
C ASP A 125 -6.28 -6.93 9.12
N ALA A 126 -7.36 -6.31 8.68
CA ALA A 126 -7.29 -5.11 7.84
C ALA A 126 -6.51 -3.97 8.53
N GLN A 127 -6.46 -3.98 9.87
CA GLN A 127 -5.65 -3.05 10.64
C GLN A 127 -4.15 -3.19 10.35
N ASP A 128 -3.67 -4.36 9.91
CA ASP A 128 -2.25 -4.56 9.56
C ASP A 128 -1.84 -3.72 8.33
N TYR A 129 -2.77 -3.50 7.39
CA TYR A 129 -2.54 -2.60 6.24
C TYR A 129 -2.48 -1.14 6.69
N VAL A 130 -3.37 -0.74 7.60
CA VAL A 130 -3.36 0.61 8.19
C VAL A 130 -2.07 0.86 8.96
N ASN A 131 -1.64 -0.11 9.78
CA ASN A 131 -0.41 -0.04 10.54
C ASN A 131 0.81 0.01 9.61
N ALA A 132 0.83 -0.76 8.53
CA ALA A 132 1.92 -0.70 7.56
C ALA A 132 2.07 0.70 6.93
N MET A 133 0.97 1.41 6.66
CA MET A 133 1.02 2.78 6.15
C MET A 133 1.45 3.78 7.24
N ALA A 134 0.86 3.68 8.45
CA ALA A 134 1.17 4.57 9.56
C ALA A 134 2.62 4.44 10.05
N ASP A 135 3.11 3.21 10.24
CA ASP A 135 4.47 2.92 10.70
C ASP A 135 5.55 3.39 9.71
N SER A 136 5.24 3.35 8.41
CA SER A 136 6.15 3.85 7.36
C SER A 136 6.15 5.38 7.27
N GLY A 137 5.31 6.07 8.07
CA GLY A 137 5.24 7.52 8.12
C GLY A 137 4.52 8.13 6.91
N ALA A 138 3.59 7.40 6.30
CA ALA A 138 2.70 7.95 5.29
C ALA A 138 1.71 8.95 5.91
N SER A 139 1.28 9.93 5.12
CA SER A 139 0.24 10.92 5.49
C SER A 139 -1.15 10.47 5.08
#